data_AF-A0A067BYS2-F1
#
_entry.id   AF-A0A067BYS2-F1
#
_cell.length_a   1.000
_cell.length_b   1.000
_cell.length_c   1.000
_cell.angle_alpha   90.00
_cell.angle_beta   90.00
_cell.angle_gamma   90.00
#
_symmetry.space_group_name_H-M   'P 1'
#
loop_
_entity.id
_entity.type
_entity.pdbx_description
1 polymer ?
#
loop_
_entity_poly.entity_id
_entity_poly.type
_entity_poly.pdbx_seq_one_letter_code
_entity_poly.pdbx_strand_id
1 'polypeptide(L)'
;MDSTTRSPVLNVIAETINGLSTIRAFGMTTAFAAKGRAALDYNQRFFLMRLDWLSASIIAGVAFLVVASKDSIGVIAAGLALTYASQMTAFFSKMTTSLSFIDNIMTSVERLDHFKTLETEGDTRAVTTTVDASWPAQGVVTFDHYAMRYRDHLDLVLKDVSFTVPAGAKVGICGRTGSGKSSLMVALFRMVEAASGRILIDGKGGNLSVGQRQLLCIARALLRKSRVVLLDEATASIDLTSDRLIQETIKECFGHDVTLLVIAHRLDTILDSDQILVMADGRVAEYGPPSELLANEASAFAQLAKQARLT
;
A
#
# COMPACT_ATOMS: atom_id res chain seq x y z
N MET A 1 -27.81 0.63 -7.17
CA MET A 1 -27.64 1.04 -8.58
C MET A 1 -26.90 2.37 -8.76
N ASP A 2 -27.01 3.33 -7.84
CA ASP A 2 -26.21 4.57 -7.89
C ASP A 2 -24.70 4.35 -7.78
N SER A 3 -24.28 3.35 -7.00
CA SER A 3 -22.88 2.94 -6.91
C SER A 3 -22.33 2.44 -8.26
N THR A 4 -23.11 1.62 -8.98
CA THR A 4 -22.70 1.00 -10.25
C THR A 4 -22.62 1.99 -11.42
N THR A 5 -23.41 3.07 -11.41
CA THR A 5 -23.39 4.08 -12.49
C THR A 5 -22.45 5.26 -12.20
N ARG A 6 -22.12 5.55 -10.93
CA ARG A 6 -21.13 6.58 -10.54
C ARG A 6 -19.69 6.07 -10.58
N SER A 7 -19.47 4.78 -10.38
CA SER A 7 -18.13 4.18 -10.39
C SER A 7 -17.34 4.45 -11.69
N PRO A 8 -17.92 4.34 -12.90
CA PRO A 8 -17.21 4.68 -14.13
C PRO A 8 -16.74 6.14 -14.20
N VAL A 9 -17.56 7.08 -13.69
CA VAL A 9 -17.22 8.51 -13.67
C VAL A 9 -16.04 8.76 -12.73
N LEU A 10 -16.08 8.20 -11.53
CA LEU A 10 -15.00 8.33 -10.55
C LEU A 10 -13.70 7.68 -11.04
N ASN A 11 -13.79 6.52 -11.69
CA ASN A 11 -12.64 5.83 -12.27
C ASN A 11 -11.98 6.66 -13.37
N VAL A 12 -12.76 7.25 -14.30
CA VAL A 12 -12.23 8.11 -15.37
C VAL A 12 -11.56 9.36 -14.79
N ILE A 13 -12.12 9.96 -13.74
CA ILE A 13 -11.50 11.11 -13.06
C ILE A 13 -10.17 10.71 -12.43
N ALA A 14 -10.14 9.61 -11.66
CA ALA A 14 -8.92 9.12 -11.00
C ALA A 14 -7.82 8.75 -12.02
N GLU A 15 -8.18 8.05 -13.09
CA GLU A 15 -7.28 7.69 -14.20
C GLU A 15 -6.71 8.93 -14.89
N THR A 16 -7.53 9.96 -15.12
CA THR A 16 -7.10 11.21 -15.76
C THR A 16 -6.14 12.00 -14.88
N ILE A 17 -6.37 12.05 -13.56
CA ILE A 17 -5.50 12.76 -12.62
C ILE A 17 -4.14 12.07 -12.52
N ASN A 18 -4.13 10.75 -12.32
CA ASN A 18 -2.88 9.99 -12.19
C ASN A 18 -2.08 9.95 -13.50
N GLY A 19 -2.75 9.96 -14.65
CA GLY A 19 -2.14 9.90 -15.98
C GLY A 19 -1.95 11.25 -16.67
N LEU A 20 -2.13 12.39 -15.99
CA LEU A 20 -2.26 13.69 -16.64
C LEU A 20 -1.04 14.07 -17.51
N SER A 21 0.17 13.79 -17.03
CA SER A 21 1.41 14.04 -17.77
C SER A 21 1.48 13.21 -19.06
N THR A 22 1.17 11.93 -18.97
CA THR A 22 1.11 11.01 -20.11
C THR A 22 0.03 11.43 -21.11
N ILE A 23 -1.18 11.74 -20.65
CA ILE A 23 -2.29 12.16 -21.52
C ILE A 23 -1.95 13.42 -22.30
N ARG A 24 -1.28 14.40 -21.65
CA ARG A 24 -0.82 15.62 -22.32
C ARG A 24 0.31 15.34 -23.29
N ALA A 25 1.29 14.51 -22.91
CA ALA A 25 2.42 14.16 -23.75
C ALA A 25 1.98 13.46 -25.04
N PHE A 26 0.97 12.59 -24.98
CA PHE A 26 0.41 11.89 -26.14
C PHE A 26 -0.74 12.65 -26.83
N GLY A 27 -1.09 13.87 -26.39
CA GLY A 27 -2.16 14.68 -27.01
C GLY A 27 -3.56 14.07 -26.91
N MET A 28 -3.81 13.16 -25.96
CA MET A 28 -5.06 12.38 -25.86
C MET A 28 -6.18 13.08 -25.05
N THR A 29 -6.07 14.39 -24.82
CA THR A 29 -7.01 15.15 -23.98
C THR A 29 -8.44 15.09 -24.50
N THR A 30 -8.63 15.12 -25.82
CA THR A 30 -9.96 15.04 -26.46
C THR A 30 -10.59 13.66 -26.29
N ALA A 31 -9.81 12.59 -26.42
CA ALA A 31 -10.27 11.22 -26.24
C ALA A 31 -10.71 10.95 -24.78
N PHE A 32 -9.92 11.41 -23.80
CA PHE A 32 -10.30 11.30 -22.39
C PHE A 32 -11.49 12.18 -22.02
N ALA A 33 -11.61 13.38 -22.60
CA ALA A 33 -12.78 14.23 -22.43
C ALA A 33 -14.06 13.58 -22.99
N ALA A 34 -13.97 12.92 -24.15
CA ALA A 34 -15.08 12.16 -24.73
C ALA A 34 -15.48 10.96 -23.85
N LYS A 35 -14.49 10.21 -23.33
CA LYS A 35 -14.71 9.11 -22.38
C LYS A 35 -15.44 9.59 -21.11
N GLY A 36 -15.06 10.74 -20.58
CA GLY A 36 -15.71 11.36 -19.42
C GLY A 36 -17.15 11.80 -19.70
N ARG A 37 -17.40 12.44 -20.85
CA ARG A 37 -18.75 12.84 -21.27
C ARG A 37 -19.67 11.63 -21.44
N ALA A 38 -19.22 10.58 -22.10
CA ALA A 38 -19.99 9.35 -22.27
C ALA A 38 -20.38 8.70 -20.92
N ALA A 39 -19.47 8.70 -19.95
CA ALA A 39 -19.75 8.20 -18.61
C ALA A 39 -20.79 9.05 -17.85
N LEU A 40 -20.71 10.39 -18.00
CA LEU A 40 -21.69 11.32 -17.41
C LEU A 40 -23.07 11.20 -18.07
N ASP A 41 -23.11 11.14 -19.40
CA ASP A 41 -24.37 11.01 -20.16
C ASP A 41 -25.11 9.72 -19.79
N TYR A 42 -24.37 8.62 -19.63
CA TYR A 42 -24.94 7.35 -19.17
C TYR A 42 -25.55 7.46 -17.77
N ASN A 43 -24.87 8.15 -16.85
CA ASN A 43 -25.36 8.36 -15.49
C ASN A 43 -26.62 9.25 -15.45
N GLN A 44 -26.65 10.34 -16.23
CA GLN A 44 -27.76 11.30 -16.21
C GLN A 44 -29.01 10.81 -16.93
N ARG A 45 -28.87 10.09 -18.05
CA ARG A 45 -30.00 9.72 -18.93
C ARG A 45 -30.94 8.70 -18.28
N PHE A 46 -30.43 7.85 -17.39
CA PHE A 46 -31.23 6.81 -16.73
C PHE A 46 -32.02 7.34 -15.52
N PHE A 47 -31.53 8.39 -14.85
CA PHE A 47 -32.08 8.88 -13.59
C PHE A 47 -33.25 9.85 -13.79
N LEU A 48 -33.12 10.81 -14.71
CA LEU A 48 -34.12 11.87 -14.91
C LEU A 48 -35.35 11.40 -15.69
N MET A 49 -35.16 10.52 -16.68
CA MET A 49 -36.24 10.15 -17.61
C MET A 49 -37.27 9.17 -17.07
N ARG A 50 -37.09 8.51 -15.91
CA ARG A 50 -38.05 7.46 -15.49
C ARG A 50 -39.14 7.95 -14.54
N LEU A 51 -38.81 8.86 -13.63
CA LEU A 51 -39.75 9.34 -12.60
C LEU A 51 -40.73 10.37 -13.14
N ASP A 52 -40.27 11.28 -14.00
CA ASP A 52 -41.09 12.37 -14.52
C ASP A 52 -42.24 11.89 -15.41
N TRP A 53 -42.06 10.80 -16.15
CA TRP A 53 -43.11 10.22 -17.00
C TRP A 53 -44.24 9.56 -16.20
N LEU A 54 -43.92 8.88 -15.11
CA LEU A 54 -44.93 8.28 -14.22
C LEU A 54 -45.74 9.38 -13.52
N SER A 55 -45.03 10.42 -13.08
CA SER A 55 -45.54 11.68 -12.57
C SER A 55 -46.55 12.34 -13.54
N ALA A 56 -46.16 12.53 -14.80
CA ALA A 56 -46.98 13.16 -15.82
C ALA A 56 -48.20 12.32 -16.18
N SER A 57 -48.07 10.99 -16.18
CA SER A 57 -49.16 10.06 -16.46
C SER A 57 -50.26 10.11 -15.40
N ILE A 58 -49.89 10.23 -14.11
CA ILE A 58 -50.84 10.37 -13.01
C ILE A 58 -51.61 11.69 -13.12
N ILE A 59 -50.91 12.80 -13.38
CA ILE A 59 -51.54 14.11 -13.53
C ILE A 59 -52.50 14.13 -14.74
N ALA A 60 -52.09 13.54 -15.86
CA ALA A 60 -52.92 13.43 -17.06
C ALA A 60 -54.18 12.59 -16.82
N GLY A 61 -54.07 11.48 -16.08
CA GLY A 61 -55.21 10.64 -15.71
C GLY A 61 -56.22 11.36 -14.80
N VAL A 62 -55.74 12.10 -13.80
CA VAL A 62 -56.60 12.91 -12.92
C VAL A 62 -57.26 14.04 -13.69
N ALA A 63 -56.52 14.75 -14.56
CA ALA A 63 -57.07 15.79 -15.40
C ALA A 63 -58.16 15.25 -16.35
N PHE A 64 -57.95 14.07 -16.93
CA PHE A 64 -58.94 13.41 -17.78
C PHE A 64 -60.23 13.07 -17.02
N LEU A 65 -60.12 12.48 -15.83
CA LEU A 65 -61.28 12.14 -15.00
C LEU A 65 -62.07 13.37 -14.55
N VAL A 66 -61.38 14.46 -14.22
CA VAL A 66 -62.00 15.74 -13.86
C VAL A 66 -62.79 16.31 -15.03
N VAL A 67 -62.25 16.26 -16.25
CA VAL A 67 -62.93 16.74 -17.46
C VAL A 67 -64.10 15.83 -17.85
N ALA A 68 -63.94 14.51 -17.75
CA ALA A 68 -64.99 13.54 -18.07
C ALA A 68 -66.18 13.62 -17.10
N SER A 69 -65.94 14.05 -15.86
CA SER A 69 -66.97 14.15 -14.82
C SER A 69 -67.43 15.59 -14.56
N LYS A 70 -67.21 16.51 -15.52
CA LYS A 70 -67.47 17.96 -15.37
C LYS A 70 -68.91 18.30 -14.94
N ASP A 71 -69.88 17.46 -15.30
CA ASP A 71 -71.30 17.70 -15.02
C ASP A 71 -71.71 17.24 -13.61
N SER A 72 -70.84 16.47 -12.93
CA SER A 72 -71.07 15.94 -11.58
C SER A 72 -70.14 16.54 -10.52
N ILE A 73 -68.98 17.06 -10.91
CA ILE A 73 -67.95 17.57 -9.99
C ILE A 73 -67.94 19.11 -10.04
N GLY A 74 -68.12 19.75 -8.88
CA GLY A 74 -68.00 21.20 -8.75
C GLY A 74 -66.58 21.70 -9.03
N VAL A 75 -66.47 22.90 -9.64
CA VAL A 75 -65.19 23.52 -10.06
C VAL A 75 -64.14 23.57 -8.94
N ILE A 76 -64.57 23.79 -7.69
CA ILE A 76 -63.68 23.83 -6.52
C ILE A 76 -63.08 22.45 -6.24
N ALA A 77 -63.88 21.39 -6.28
CA ALA A 77 -63.42 20.02 -6.05
C ALA A 77 -62.45 19.55 -7.17
N ALA A 78 -62.72 19.95 -8.41
CA ALA A 78 -61.83 19.72 -9.56
C ALA A 78 -60.45 20.38 -9.37
N GLY A 79 -60.42 21.65 -8.92
CA GLY A 79 -59.17 22.37 -8.65
C GLY A 79 -58.37 21.77 -7.49
N LEU A 80 -59.04 21.32 -6.43
CA LEU A 80 -58.41 20.63 -5.30
C LEU A 80 -57.84 19.26 -5.72
N ALA A 81 -58.57 18.49 -6.54
CA ALA A 81 -58.10 17.20 -7.04
C ALA A 81 -56.80 17.32 -7.86
N LEU A 82 -56.71 18.32 -8.74
CA LEU A 82 -55.49 18.61 -9.50
C LEU A 82 -54.34 19.05 -8.59
N THR A 83 -54.63 19.88 -7.59
CA THR A 83 -53.64 20.37 -6.63
C THR A 83 -53.07 19.21 -5.80
N TYR A 84 -53.92 18.30 -5.31
CA TYR A 84 -53.48 17.12 -4.59
C TYR A 84 -52.73 16.12 -5.47
N ALA A 85 -53.15 15.93 -6.73
CA ALA A 85 -52.42 15.09 -7.68
C ALA A 85 -50.99 15.61 -7.93
N SER A 86 -50.82 16.93 -8.06
CA SER A 86 -49.51 17.57 -8.20
C SER A 86 -48.65 17.40 -6.94
N GLN A 87 -49.20 17.63 -5.74
CA GLN A 87 -48.47 17.46 -4.48
C GLN A 87 -48.06 16.00 -4.23
N MET A 88 -48.96 15.05 -4.49
CA MET A 88 -48.70 13.62 -4.36
C MET A 88 -47.54 13.20 -5.26
N THR A 89 -47.54 13.68 -6.50
CA THR A 89 -46.48 13.42 -7.48
C THR A 89 -45.12 13.95 -7.00
N ALA A 90 -45.07 15.17 -6.48
CA ALA A 90 -43.86 15.75 -5.90
C ALA A 90 -43.36 14.96 -4.67
N PHE A 91 -44.28 14.43 -3.86
CA PHE A 91 -43.94 13.59 -2.71
C PHE A 91 -43.31 12.26 -3.14
N PHE A 92 -43.87 11.59 -4.15
CA PHE A 92 -43.30 10.34 -4.70
C PHE A 92 -41.91 10.54 -5.29
N SER A 93 -41.69 11.64 -6.02
CA SER A 93 -40.37 11.98 -6.56
C SER A 93 -39.34 12.21 -5.45
N LYS A 94 -39.70 12.98 -4.42
CA LYS A 94 -38.85 13.20 -3.24
C LYS A 94 -38.60 11.90 -2.47
N MET A 95 -39.62 11.07 -2.26
CA MET A 95 -39.49 9.78 -1.56
C MET A 95 -38.54 8.84 -2.30
N THR A 96 -38.63 8.76 -3.63
CA THR A 96 -37.73 7.92 -4.43
C THR A 96 -36.29 8.41 -4.35
N THR A 97 -36.09 9.73 -4.38
CA THR A 97 -34.76 10.34 -4.20
C THR A 97 -34.22 10.10 -2.79
N SER A 98 -35.06 10.18 -1.75
CA SER A 98 -34.69 9.88 -0.37
C SER A 98 -34.33 8.41 -0.14
N LEU A 99 -35.08 7.47 -0.75
CA LEU A 99 -34.74 6.04 -0.69
C LEU A 99 -33.38 5.78 -1.37
N SER A 100 -33.15 6.39 -2.53
CA SER A 100 -31.87 6.30 -3.23
C SER A 100 -30.72 6.88 -2.41
N PHE A 101 -30.97 7.98 -1.69
CA PHE A 101 -30.02 8.60 -0.78
C PHE A 101 -29.68 7.69 0.42
N ILE A 102 -30.67 7.05 1.03
CA ILE A 102 -30.46 6.09 2.11
C ILE A 102 -29.63 4.90 1.62
N ASP A 103 -29.99 4.29 0.48
CA ASP A 103 -29.23 3.18 -0.11
C ASP A 103 -27.77 3.58 -0.37
N ASN A 104 -27.54 4.81 -0.85
CA ASN A 104 -26.20 5.34 -1.10
C ASN A 104 -25.38 5.45 0.20
N ILE A 105 -25.99 5.95 1.28
CA ILE A 105 -25.31 6.05 2.59
C ILE A 105 -25.07 4.66 3.18
N MET A 106 -26.03 3.74 3.07
CA MET A 106 -25.90 2.38 3.62
C MET A 106 -24.72 1.62 3.03
N THR A 107 -24.38 1.87 1.75
CA THR A 107 -23.14 1.32 1.14
C THR A 107 -21.88 1.69 1.95
N SER A 108 -21.83 2.88 2.56
CA SER A 108 -20.69 3.29 3.40
C SER A 108 -20.69 2.58 4.76
N VAL A 109 -21.87 2.33 5.33
CA VAL A 109 -22.02 1.57 6.58
C VAL A 109 -21.63 0.11 6.38
N GLU A 110 -22.05 -0.52 5.28
CA GLU A 110 -21.64 -1.87 4.90
C GLU A 110 -20.11 -1.99 4.77
N ARG A 111 -19.46 -0.97 4.18
CA ARG A 111 -17.99 -0.92 4.09
C ARG A 111 -17.33 -0.83 5.47
N LEU A 112 -17.89 -0.03 6.38
CA LEU A 112 -17.39 0.06 7.75
C LEU A 112 -17.55 -1.27 8.50
N ASP A 113 -18.67 -1.97 8.27
CA ASP A 113 -18.88 -3.28 8.87
C ASP A 113 -17.91 -4.32 8.32
N HIS A 114 -17.66 -4.30 7.00
CA HIS A 114 -16.65 -5.14 6.37
C HIS A 114 -15.25 -4.90 6.95
N PHE A 115 -14.87 -3.65 7.22
CA PHE A 115 -13.57 -3.35 7.84
C PHE A 115 -13.40 -3.95 9.23
N LYS A 116 -14.48 -4.23 9.98
CA LYS A 116 -14.39 -4.96 11.25
C LYS A 116 -14.07 -6.44 11.09
N THR A 117 -14.44 -7.01 9.94
CA THR A 117 -14.22 -8.44 9.64
C THR A 117 -12.86 -8.72 9.03
N LEU A 118 -12.11 -7.69 8.63
CA LEU A 118 -10.76 -7.86 8.11
C LEU A 118 -9.82 -8.37 9.20
N GLU A 119 -8.91 -9.25 8.80
CA GLU A 119 -7.84 -9.72 9.67
C GLU A 119 -6.99 -8.54 10.13
N THR A 120 -6.80 -8.42 11.44
CA THR A 120 -6.00 -7.36 12.02
C THR A 120 -4.52 -7.74 12.00
N GLU A 121 -3.66 -6.84 11.52
CA GLU A 121 -2.21 -6.98 11.62
C GLU A 121 -1.78 -6.98 13.10
N GLY A 122 -1.41 -8.14 13.63
CA GLY A 122 -1.04 -8.26 15.03
C GLY A 122 -0.91 -9.70 15.47
N ASP A 123 -0.07 -9.94 16.47
CA ASP A 123 0.10 -11.28 17.00
C ASP A 123 -1.14 -11.65 17.82
N THR A 124 -2.00 -12.51 17.26
CA THR A 124 -3.10 -13.16 17.99
C THR A 124 -2.58 -14.13 19.05
N ARG A 125 -1.26 -14.39 19.10
CA ARG A 125 -0.60 -15.18 20.14
C ARG A 125 -0.23 -14.26 21.30
N ALA A 126 -0.68 -14.64 22.49
CA ALA A 126 -0.45 -13.92 23.74
C ALA A 126 0.99 -13.39 23.85
N VAL A 127 1.12 -12.11 24.22
CA VAL A 127 2.39 -11.43 24.54
C VAL A 127 3.01 -12.16 25.74
N THR A 128 3.74 -13.24 25.49
CA THR A 128 4.25 -14.12 26.55
C THR A 128 5.65 -13.69 27.01
N THR A 129 6.32 -12.84 26.24
CA THR A 129 7.63 -12.26 26.59
C THR A 129 7.54 -10.74 26.56
N THR A 130 7.33 -10.13 27.72
CA THR A 130 7.66 -8.72 27.93
C THR A 130 9.15 -8.56 27.73
N VAL A 131 9.55 -7.88 26.67
CA VAL A 131 10.96 -7.57 26.44
C VAL A 131 11.34 -6.40 27.33
N ASP A 132 12.50 -6.48 28.00
CA ASP A 132 13.00 -5.44 28.88
C ASP A 132 13.16 -4.10 28.13
N ALA A 133 12.99 -2.98 28.83
CA ALA A 133 13.11 -1.64 28.22
C ALA A 133 14.50 -1.34 27.63
N SER A 134 15.53 -2.07 28.06
CA SER A 134 16.90 -1.98 27.56
C SER A 134 17.17 -2.84 26.32
N TRP A 135 16.19 -3.61 25.85
CA TRP A 135 16.31 -4.41 24.65
C TRP A 135 16.05 -3.58 23.39
N PRO A 136 16.81 -3.78 22.30
CA PRO A 136 18.00 -4.62 22.18
C PRO A 136 19.21 -3.98 22.90
N ALA A 137 20.02 -4.81 23.57
CA ALA A 137 21.19 -4.37 24.34
C ALA A 137 22.47 -4.46 23.51
N GLN A 138 22.64 -5.52 22.72
CA GLN A 138 23.80 -5.76 21.87
C GLN A 138 23.48 -5.50 20.40
N GLY A 139 22.28 -5.86 19.94
CA GLY A 139 21.87 -5.71 18.54
C GLY A 139 22.35 -6.82 17.62
N VAL A 140 22.55 -8.04 18.15
CA VAL A 140 22.82 -9.24 17.34
C VAL A 140 21.53 -9.63 16.60
N VAL A 141 21.61 -9.86 15.29
CA VAL A 141 20.45 -10.28 14.49
C VAL A 141 20.72 -11.66 13.88
N THR A 142 19.86 -12.63 14.14
CA THR A 142 19.98 -14.00 13.62
C THR A 142 18.75 -14.39 12.82
N PHE A 143 18.96 -14.79 11.58
CA PHE A 143 17.97 -15.49 10.75
C PHE A 143 18.20 -16.98 10.91
N ASP A 144 17.17 -17.72 11.33
CA ASP A 144 17.21 -19.16 11.61
C ASP A 144 16.19 -19.87 10.71
N HIS A 145 16.68 -20.44 9.60
CA HIS A 145 15.91 -21.16 8.58
C HIS A 145 14.66 -20.39 8.10
N TYR A 146 14.82 -19.07 7.93
CA TYR A 146 13.71 -18.17 7.70
C TYR A 146 13.16 -18.28 6.28
N ALA A 147 11.85 -18.39 6.14
CA ALA A 147 11.16 -18.36 4.86
C ALA A 147 9.93 -17.45 4.92
N MET A 148 9.65 -16.74 3.82
CA MET A 148 8.48 -15.88 3.69
C MET A 148 7.89 -15.91 2.29
N ARG A 149 6.59 -15.62 2.22
CA ARG A 149 5.82 -15.35 0.99
C ARG A 149 4.88 -14.18 1.28
N TYR A 150 4.60 -13.35 0.27
CA TYR A 150 3.69 -12.20 0.45
C TYR A 150 2.22 -12.59 0.53
N ARG A 151 1.84 -13.75 -0.03
CA ARG A 151 0.49 -14.30 0.00
C ARG A 151 0.57 -15.82 0.07
N ASP A 152 -0.40 -16.45 0.72
CA ASP A 152 -0.37 -17.90 0.97
C ASP A 152 -0.26 -18.75 -0.31
N HIS A 153 -0.97 -18.31 -1.35
CA HIS A 153 -1.05 -19.00 -2.65
C HIS A 153 0.15 -18.72 -3.58
N LEU A 154 1.10 -17.89 -3.18
CA LEU A 154 2.28 -17.57 -3.97
C LEU A 154 3.51 -18.36 -3.49
N ASP A 155 4.49 -18.48 -4.39
CA ASP A 155 5.76 -19.10 -4.08
C ASP A 155 6.54 -18.34 -3.00
N LEU A 156 7.43 -19.07 -2.31
CA LEU A 156 8.34 -18.48 -1.33
C LEU A 156 9.30 -17.50 -2.02
N VAL A 157 9.39 -16.30 -1.47
CA VAL A 157 10.33 -15.26 -1.92
C VAL A 157 11.65 -15.41 -1.20
N LEU A 158 11.63 -15.60 0.13
CA LEU A 158 12.80 -16.04 0.88
C LEU A 158 12.65 -17.51 1.22
N LYS A 159 13.72 -18.27 0.98
CA LYS A 159 13.74 -19.73 1.05
C LYS A 159 14.91 -20.14 1.92
N ASP A 160 14.62 -20.56 3.15
CA ASP A 160 15.63 -21.14 4.05
C ASP A 160 16.86 -20.23 4.25
N VAL A 161 16.60 -18.97 4.62
CA VAL A 161 17.63 -17.97 4.86
C VAL A 161 18.16 -18.12 6.27
N SER A 162 19.45 -18.44 6.40
CA SER A 162 20.15 -18.59 7.69
C SER A 162 21.47 -17.82 7.69
N PHE A 163 21.58 -16.82 8.57
CA PHE A 163 22.82 -16.07 8.81
C PHE A 163 22.72 -15.30 10.14
N THR A 164 23.88 -14.91 10.68
CA THR A 164 23.97 -14.11 11.91
C THR A 164 24.79 -12.86 11.66
N VAL A 165 24.20 -11.72 11.99
CA VAL A 165 24.84 -10.40 12.02
C VAL A 165 25.37 -10.15 13.43
N PRO A 166 26.69 -10.05 13.63
CA PRO A 166 27.28 -9.72 14.92
C PRO A 166 26.88 -8.32 15.40
N ALA A 167 26.85 -8.12 16.71
CA ALA A 167 26.63 -6.80 17.31
C ALA A 167 27.71 -5.81 16.86
N GLY A 168 27.30 -4.60 16.46
CA GLY A 168 28.22 -3.54 16.06
C GLY A 168 28.84 -3.70 14.66
N ALA A 169 28.52 -4.79 13.96
CA ALA A 169 29.05 -5.04 12.61
C ALA A 169 28.23 -4.29 11.54
N LYS A 170 28.94 -3.82 10.51
CA LYS A 170 28.36 -3.35 9.25
C LYS A 170 28.28 -4.51 8.27
N VAL A 171 27.07 -4.89 7.88
CA VAL A 171 26.81 -5.95 6.89
C VAL A 171 26.21 -5.36 5.63
N GLY A 172 26.90 -5.55 4.50
CA GLY A 172 26.44 -5.15 3.17
C GLY A 172 25.65 -6.26 2.49
N ILE A 173 24.42 -5.99 2.07
CA ILE A 173 23.54 -6.94 1.38
C ILE A 173 23.51 -6.59 -0.11
N CYS A 174 23.87 -7.55 -0.97
CA CYS A 174 23.89 -7.39 -2.41
C CYS A 174 23.31 -8.59 -3.16
N GLY A 175 23.16 -8.46 -4.48
CA GLY A 175 22.53 -9.46 -5.34
C GLY A 175 21.71 -8.84 -6.45
N ARG A 176 21.27 -9.66 -7.42
CA ARG A 176 20.48 -9.18 -8.56
C ARG A 176 19.11 -8.61 -8.17
N THR A 177 18.53 -7.78 -9.03
CA THR A 177 17.13 -7.36 -8.89
C THR A 177 16.21 -8.59 -8.85
N GLY A 178 15.32 -8.65 -7.86
CA GLY A 178 14.44 -9.81 -7.62
C GLY A 178 15.04 -10.93 -6.76
N SER A 179 16.28 -10.82 -6.27
CA SER A 179 16.90 -11.89 -5.45
C SER A 179 16.38 -11.98 -4.02
N GLY A 180 15.53 -11.05 -3.58
CA GLY A 180 14.95 -11.04 -2.23
C GLY A 180 15.55 -10.01 -1.26
N LYS A 181 16.43 -9.10 -1.70
CA LYS A 181 17.05 -8.06 -0.84
C LYS A 181 16.04 -7.21 -0.08
N SER A 182 15.12 -6.53 -0.78
CA SER A 182 14.08 -5.72 -0.14
C SER A 182 13.11 -6.59 0.68
N SER A 183 12.91 -7.85 0.29
CA SER A 183 12.10 -8.81 1.06
C SER A 183 12.76 -9.17 2.39
N LEU A 184 14.09 -9.23 2.50
CA LEU A 184 14.79 -9.39 3.78
C LEU A 184 14.48 -8.25 4.76
N MET A 185 14.31 -7.03 4.27
CA MET A 185 13.91 -5.93 5.15
C MET A 185 12.47 -6.07 5.62
N VAL A 186 11.57 -6.39 4.69
CA VAL A 186 10.16 -6.62 4.99
C VAL A 186 10.03 -7.72 6.05
N ALA A 187 10.86 -8.77 5.96
CA ALA A 187 10.99 -9.82 6.96
C ALA A 187 11.53 -9.30 8.30
N LEU A 188 12.63 -8.53 8.30
CA LEU A 188 13.24 -8.01 9.54
C LEU A 188 12.29 -7.11 10.34
N PHE A 189 11.52 -6.27 9.65
CA PHE A 189 10.49 -5.42 10.27
C PHE A 189 9.21 -6.19 10.62
N ARG A 190 9.13 -7.48 10.25
CA ARG A 190 7.95 -8.33 10.40
C ARG A 190 6.70 -7.64 9.84
N MET A 191 6.84 -7.02 8.67
CA MET A 191 5.71 -6.48 7.90
C MET A 191 4.94 -7.61 7.18
N VAL A 192 5.59 -8.74 6.97
CA VAL A 192 5.00 -9.98 6.47
C VAL A 192 5.37 -11.08 7.45
N GLU A 193 4.38 -11.88 7.85
CA GLU A 193 4.61 -13.01 8.76
C GLU A 193 5.47 -14.10 8.10
N ALA A 194 6.26 -14.78 8.92
CA ALA A 194 7.10 -15.87 8.46
C ALA A 194 6.24 -17.07 8.03
N ALA A 195 6.57 -17.67 6.89
CA ALA A 195 6.00 -18.95 6.49
C ALA A 195 6.62 -20.11 7.30
N SER A 196 7.92 -20.02 7.58
CA SER A 196 8.66 -20.94 8.47
C SER A 196 9.93 -20.27 9.00
N GLY A 197 10.54 -20.88 10.02
CA GLY A 197 11.73 -20.35 10.67
C GLY A 197 11.43 -19.13 11.55
N ARG A 198 12.47 -18.41 11.94
CA ARG A 198 12.35 -17.26 12.86
C ARG A 198 13.50 -16.26 12.71
N ILE A 199 13.25 -15.04 13.15
CA ILE A 199 14.27 -13.99 13.29
C ILE A 199 14.41 -13.70 14.78
N LEU A 200 15.65 -13.67 15.26
CA LEU A 200 16.00 -13.41 16.65
C LEU A 200 16.82 -12.12 16.72
N ILE A 201 16.52 -11.25 17.68
CA ILE A 201 17.36 -10.10 18.02
C ILE A 201 17.83 -10.27 19.48
N ASP A 202 19.14 -10.31 19.69
CA ASP A 202 19.79 -10.66 20.96
C ASP A 202 19.28 -12.01 21.52
N GLY A 203 19.09 -13.00 20.65
CA GLY A 203 18.57 -14.33 21.00
C GLY A 203 17.08 -14.36 21.38
N LYS A 204 16.40 -13.20 21.38
CA LYS A 204 14.95 -13.10 21.63
C LYS A 204 14.20 -12.98 20.30
N GLY A 205 13.28 -13.90 20.05
CA GLY A 205 12.43 -13.93 18.85
C GLY A 205 11.00 -13.42 19.04
N GLY A 206 10.72 -12.82 20.20
CA GLY A 206 9.38 -12.46 20.63
C GLY A 206 9.03 -11.00 20.33
N ASN A 207 8.06 -10.82 19.44
CA ASN A 207 7.10 -9.71 19.30
C ASN A 207 7.66 -8.30 19.52
N LEU A 208 8.33 -7.76 18.50
CA LEU A 208 8.40 -6.30 18.35
C LEU A 208 6.97 -5.77 18.23
N SER A 209 6.58 -4.86 19.14
CA SER A 209 5.29 -4.15 19.07
C SER A 209 5.16 -3.40 17.74
N VAL A 210 3.92 -3.13 17.31
CA VAL A 210 3.62 -2.28 16.13
C VAL A 210 4.41 -0.97 16.15
N GLY A 211 4.58 -0.36 17.34
CA GLY A 211 5.36 0.87 17.52
C GLY A 211 6.88 0.70 17.42
N GLN A 212 7.43 -0.49 17.69
CA GLN A 212 8.83 -0.83 17.45
C GLN A 212 9.08 -1.17 15.97
N ARG A 213 8.07 -1.71 15.26
CA ARG A 213 8.11 -1.96 13.80
C ARG A 213 8.12 -0.68 12.95
N GLN A 214 7.54 0.42 13.45
CA GLN A 214 7.39 1.69 12.73
C GLN A 214 8.63 2.60 12.73
N LEU A 215 9.77 2.17 13.25
CA LEU A 215 10.96 3.01 13.35
C LEU A 215 11.85 2.92 12.11
N LEU A 216 11.30 3.38 10.99
CA LEU A 216 12.01 3.55 9.73
C LEU A 216 12.02 5.03 9.36
N CYS A 217 13.14 5.69 9.68
CA CYS A 217 13.62 6.93 9.06
C CYS A 217 15.02 7.17 9.62
N ILE A 218 16.01 7.41 8.75
CA ILE A 218 17.40 7.75 9.14
C ILE A 218 17.40 8.88 10.18
N ALA A 219 16.57 9.90 9.98
CA ALA A 219 16.40 11.02 10.91
C ALA A 219 15.88 10.62 12.30
N ARG A 220 14.98 9.63 12.39
CA ARG A 220 14.50 9.10 13.67
C ARG A 220 15.53 8.16 14.31
N ALA A 221 16.27 7.37 13.53
CA ALA A 221 17.33 6.51 14.04
C ALA A 221 18.46 7.32 14.70
N LEU A 222 18.88 8.42 14.07
CA LEU A 222 19.85 9.37 14.63
C LEU A 222 19.36 9.98 15.96
N LEU A 223 18.07 10.28 16.08
CA LEU A 223 17.49 10.89 17.28
C LEU A 223 17.18 9.87 18.40
N ARG A 224 16.91 8.60 18.07
CA ARG A 224 16.51 7.55 19.03
C ARG A 224 17.64 6.65 19.54
N LYS A 225 18.89 6.82 19.09
CA LYS A 225 20.04 5.97 19.44
C LYS A 225 19.71 4.47 19.36
N SER A 226 19.20 4.02 18.22
CA SER A 226 18.86 2.62 17.98
C SER A 226 20.12 1.74 17.88
N ARG A 227 20.10 0.53 18.45
CA ARG A 227 21.22 -0.44 18.38
C ARG A 227 21.34 -1.19 17.05
N VAL A 228 20.24 -1.29 16.31
CA VAL A 228 20.20 -1.92 14.98
C VAL A 228 19.62 -0.89 14.02
N VAL A 229 20.34 -0.61 12.94
CA VAL A 229 19.96 0.35 11.91
C VAL A 229 20.00 -0.33 10.56
N LEU A 230 18.92 -0.19 9.81
CA LEU A 230 18.83 -0.72 8.46
C LEU A 230 18.76 0.45 7.47
N LEU A 231 19.59 0.39 6.43
CA LEU A 231 19.70 1.37 5.36
C LEU A 231 19.32 0.69 4.04
N ASP A 232 18.14 1.01 3.52
CA ASP A 232 17.72 0.59 2.18
C ASP A 232 17.98 1.72 1.21
N GLU A 233 18.88 1.51 0.27
CA GLU A 233 19.02 2.41 -0.88
C GLU A 233 19.12 3.91 -0.50
N ALA A 234 19.71 4.21 0.67
CA ALA A 234 19.68 5.55 1.27
C ALA A 234 20.32 6.64 0.39
N THR A 235 21.04 6.23 -0.65
CA THR A 235 21.74 7.10 -1.60
C THR A 235 21.35 6.85 -3.05
N ALA A 236 20.25 6.13 -3.31
CA ALA A 236 19.68 6.06 -4.65
C ALA A 236 19.40 7.47 -5.18
N SER A 237 19.81 7.71 -6.44
CA SER A 237 19.67 9.00 -7.14
C SER A 237 20.46 10.20 -6.56
N ILE A 238 21.42 9.96 -5.67
CA ILE A 238 22.33 10.98 -5.14
C ILE A 238 23.64 11.02 -5.94
N ASP A 239 24.21 12.21 -6.14
CA ASP A 239 25.49 12.38 -6.79
C ASP A 239 26.66 11.79 -5.97
N LEU A 240 27.77 11.47 -6.63
CA LEU A 240 28.91 10.81 -6.00
C LEU A 240 29.53 11.60 -4.83
N THR A 241 29.47 12.93 -4.87
CA THR A 241 30.04 13.79 -3.81
C THR A 241 29.16 13.80 -2.56
N SER A 242 27.85 13.95 -2.73
CA SER A 242 26.88 13.91 -1.64
C SER A 242 26.78 12.50 -1.03
N ASP A 243 26.88 11.44 -1.83
CA ASP A 243 26.91 10.05 -1.38
C ASP A 243 28.09 9.80 -0.41
N ARG A 244 29.29 10.30 -0.74
CA ARG A 244 30.46 10.20 0.16
C ARG A 244 30.24 10.89 1.49
N LEU A 245 29.69 12.12 1.47
CA LEU A 245 29.39 12.86 2.69
C LEU A 245 28.37 12.12 3.57
N ILE A 246 27.36 11.50 2.95
CA ILE A 246 26.37 10.68 3.66
C ILE A 246 27.04 9.46 4.28
N GLN A 247 27.91 8.76 3.55
CA GLN A 247 28.65 7.61 4.08
C GLN A 247 29.57 7.99 5.25
N GLU A 248 30.27 9.13 5.15
CA GLU A 248 31.09 9.67 6.25
C GLU A 248 30.22 10.01 7.46
N THR A 249 29.10 10.70 7.25
CA THR A 249 28.15 11.04 8.33
C THR A 249 27.59 9.79 8.99
N ILE A 250 27.26 8.74 8.22
CA ILE A 250 26.78 7.46 8.76
C ILE A 250 27.87 6.83 9.64
N LYS A 251 29.13 6.81 9.20
CA LYS A 251 30.25 6.28 10.00
C LYS A 251 30.48 7.07 11.28
N GLU A 252 30.40 8.40 11.22
CA GLU A 252 30.60 9.27 12.39
C GLU A 252 29.44 9.17 13.39
N CYS A 253 28.20 9.15 12.89
CA CYS A 253 27.00 9.12 13.73
C CYS A 253 26.73 7.73 14.32
N PHE A 254 26.99 6.68 13.56
CA PHE A 254 26.79 5.30 13.98
C PHE A 254 28.16 4.65 14.17
N GLY A 255 28.73 4.82 15.37
CA GLY A 255 29.98 4.17 15.74
C GLY A 255 29.88 2.65 15.79
N HIS A 256 30.97 1.96 16.14
CA HIS A 256 31.08 0.49 16.21
C HIS A 256 30.13 -0.22 17.20
N ASP A 257 29.30 0.53 17.93
CA ASP A 257 28.37 0.02 18.95
C ASP A 257 26.93 -0.13 18.40
N VAL A 258 26.76 0.12 17.10
CA VAL A 258 25.49 -0.01 16.36
C VAL A 258 25.66 -1.03 15.24
N THR A 259 24.75 -1.99 15.16
CA THR A 259 24.70 -2.96 14.07
C THR A 259 24.06 -2.31 12.84
N LEU A 260 24.77 -2.31 11.70
CA LEU A 260 24.29 -1.72 10.44
C LEU A 260 24.00 -2.82 9.42
N LEU A 261 22.79 -2.84 8.86
CA LEU A 261 22.45 -3.62 7.67
C LEU A 261 22.24 -2.67 6.50
N VAL A 262 23.06 -2.78 5.46
CA VAL A 262 23.03 -1.85 4.32
C VAL A 262 22.71 -2.60 3.05
N ILE A 263 21.56 -2.30 2.44
CA ILE A 263 21.24 -2.83 1.10
C ILE A 263 21.86 -1.91 0.05
N ALA A 264 22.75 -2.47 -0.74
CA ALA A 264 23.41 -1.75 -1.81
C ALA A 264 22.81 -2.07 -3.18
N HIS A 265 22.51 -1.02 -3.93
CA HIS A 265 22.38 -1.08 -5.39
C HIS A 265 23.71 -0.78 -6.10
N ARG A 266 24.66 -0.17 -5.39
CA ARG A 266 26.00 0.17 -5.84
C ARG A 266 27.01 -0.54 -4.95
N LEU A 267 27.79 -1.46 -5.51
CA LEU A 267 28.70 -2.29 -4.72
C LEU A 267 29.79 -1.49 -4.00
N ASP A 268 30.15 -0.31 -4.51
CA ASP A 268 31.16 0.55 -3.89
C ASP A 268 30.80 1.04 -2.48
N THR A 269 29.50 1.14 -2.16
CA THR A 269 29.04 1.64 -0.85
C THR A 269 29.09 0.59 0.26
N ILE A 270 29.34 -0.69 -0.09
CA ILE A 270 29.42 -1.80 0.85
C ILE A 270 30.79 -2.47 0.91
N LEU A 271 31.77 -2.05 0.10
CA LEU A 271 33.12 -2.63 0.10
C LEU A 271 33.85 -2.49 1.45
N ASP A 272 33.50 -1.48 2.23
CA ASP A 272 34.03 -1.18 3.56
C ASP A 272 33.21 -1.83 4.70
N SER A 273 32.30 -2.75 4.37
CA SER A 273 31.53 -3.52 5.36
C SER A 273 32.38 -4.61 5.99
N ASP A 274 32.10 -4.94 7.26
CA ASP A 274 32.77 -6.05 7.95
C ASP A 274 32.42 -7.41 7.33
N GLN A 275 31.19 -7.53 6.83
CA GLN A 275 30.69 -8.74 6.15
C GLN A 275 29.82 -8.35 4.95
N ILE A 276 29.80 -9.22 3.94
CA ILE A 276 28.91 -9.14 2.78
C ILE A 276 27.98 -10.34 2.76
N LEU A 277 26.70 -10.08 2.60
CA LEU A 277 25.66 -11.07 2.34
C LEU A 277 25.23 -11.00 0.87
N VAL A 278 25.48 -12.07 0.11
CA VAL A 278 25.05 -12.18 -1.28
C VAL A 278 23.75 -12.97 -1.35
N MET A 279 22.71 -12.35 -1.91
CA MET A 279 21.39 -12.96 -2.11
C MET A 279 21.19 -13.41 -3.55
N ALA A 280 20.78 -14.67 -3.74
CA ALA A 280 20.39 -15.23 -5.02
C ALA A 280 19.13 -16.09 -4.89
N ASP A 281 18.12 -15.84 -5.75
CA ASP A 281 16.88 -16.63 -5.84
C ASP A 281 16.15 -16.89 -4.50
N GLY A 282 16.22 -15.92 -3.59
CA GLY A 282 15.61 -16.00 -2.27
C GLY A 282 16.44 -16.70 -1.20
N ARG A 283 17.69 -17.06 -1.49
CA ARG A 283 18.62 -17.77 -0.58
C ARG A 283 19.87 -16.95 -0.34
N VAL A 284 20.54 -17.24 0.77
CA VAL A 284 21.91 -16.79 1.01
C VAL A 284 22.84 -17.60 0.10
N ALA A 285 23.46 -16.94 -0.87
CA ALA A 285 24.45 -17.57 -1.74
C ALA A 285 25.81 -17.61 -1.04
N GLU A 286 26.21 -16.49 -0.45
CA GLU A 286 27.53 -16.32 0.19
C GLU A 286 27.40 -15.36 1.38
N TYR A 287 28.21 -15.59 2.39
CA TYR A 287 28.33 -14.71 3.56
C TYR A 287 29.75 -14.74 4.08
N GLY A 288 30.42 -13.58 4.13
CA GLY A 288 31.81 -13.49 4.59
C GLY A 288 32.42 -12.09 4.44
N PRO A 289 33.68 -11.90 4.89
CA PRO A 289 34.41 -10.64 4.70
C PRO A 289 34.61 -10.31 3.21
N PRO A 290 34.55 -9.03 2.80
CA PRO A 290 34.73 -8.64 1.40
C PRO A 290 36.07 -9.11 0.81
N SER A 291 37.15 -9.06 1.58
CA SER A 291 38.49 -9.46 1.13
C SER A 291 38.59 -10.95 0.77
N GLU A 292 37.91 -11.81 1.53
CA GLU A 292 37.88 -13.26 1.29
C GLU A 292 37.03 -13.58 0.05
N LEU A 293 35.86 -12.95 -0.06
CA LEU A 293 34.96 -13.15 -1.20
C LEU A 293 35.57 -12.64 -2.51
N LEU A 294 36.26 -11.50 -2.49
CA LEU A 294 36.95 -10.96 -3.68
C LEU A 294 38.18 -11.79 -4.09
N ALA A 295 38.84 -12.46 -3.15
CA ALA A 295 39.98 -13.31 -3.45
C ALA A 295 39.58 -14.60 -4.19
N ASN A 296 38.32 -15.04 -4.04
CA ASN A 296 37.79 -16.21 -4.73
C ASN A 296 37.14 -15.82 -6.06
N GLU A 297 37.78 -16.12 -7.20
CA GLU A 297 37.22 -15.81 -8.52
C GLU A 297 35.89 -16.51 -8.82
N ALA A 298 35.60 -17.63 -8.15
CA ALA A 298 34.32 -18.34 -8.30
C ALA A 298 33.17 -17.68 -7.48
N SER A 299 33.48 -16.72 -6.61
CA SER A 299 32.49 -16.06 -5.77
C SER A 299 31.49 -15.25 -6.61
N ALA A 300 30.20 -15.36 -6.24
CA ALA A 300 29.15 -14.52 -6.79
C ALA A 300 29.41 -13.04 -6.53
N PHE A 301 29.98 -12.69 -5.37
CA PHE A 301 30.38 -11.31 -5.07
C PHE A 301 31.51 -10.82 -5.98
N ALA A 302 32.57 -11.61 -6.17
CA ALA A 302 33.69 -11.26 -7.05
C ALA A 302 33.22 -11.02 -8.51
N GLN A 303 32.31 -11.87 -9.00
CA GLN A 303 31.71 -11.70 -10.33
C GLN A 303 30.88 -10.41 -10.44
N LEU A 304 30.10 -10.07 -9.41
CA LEU A 304 29.34 -8.83 -9.35
C LEU A 304 30.27 -7.60 -9.30
N ALA A 305 31.35 -7.66 -8.52
CA ALA A 305 32.35 -6.59 -8.42
C ALA A 305 33.06 -6.34 -9.76
N LYS A 306 33.42 -7.41 -10.47
CA LYS A 306 34.01 -7.35 -11.82
C LYS A 306 33.04 -6.75 -12.84
N GLN A 307 31.76 -7.12 -12.79
CA GLN A 307 30.71 -6.52 -13.64
C GLN A 307 30.52 -5.02 -13.35
N ALA A 308 30.62 -4.63 -12.08
CA ALA A 308 30.54 -3.24 -11.64
C ALA A 308 31.84 -2.44 -11.88
N ARG A 309 32.89 -3.05 -12.43
CA ARG A 309 34.21 -2.44 -12.70
C ARG A 309 34.92 -1.93 -11.43
N LEU A 310 34.78 -2.65 -10.33
CA LEU A 310 35.41 -2.29 -9.05
C LEU A 310 36.75 -3.02 -8.79
N THR A 311 37.06 -4.03 -9.60
CA THR A 311 38.27 -4.87 -9.57
C THR A 311 38.67 -5.23 -10.99
#